data_AF-A0A0L9TCF7-F1
#
_entry.id   AF-A0A0L9TCF7-F1
#
_cell.length_a   1.000
_cell.length_b   1.000
_cell.length_c   1.000
_cell.angle_alpha   90.00
_cell.angle_beta   90.00
_cell.angle_gamma   90.00
#
_symmetry.space_group_name_H-M   'P 1'
#
loop_
_entity.id
_entity.type
_entity.pdbx_description
1 polymer ?
#
loop_
_entity_poly.entity_id
_entity_poly.type
_entity_poly.pdbx_seq_one_letter_code
_entity_poly.pdbx_strand_id
1 'polypeptide(L)'
;MGLGSVKDSIVGEERIAQYLLAVLDTRGTPFHWKHLNNRRLDGIEYEAEVNHEYSLKNLKPKRRNPPNRSDLVYVEDLVMGVQHALYSTLTEFNGNVEDENDLECLIDLQFSALQKAMKIPHKASEARLMVSKKLLALFRTGKLGPFILDDVPKVKPAT
;
A
#
# COMPACT_ATOMS: atom_id res chain seq x y z
N MET A 1 -28.86 -18.02 25.61
CA MET A 1 -27.90 -16.93 25.33
C MET A 1 -26.92 -17.44 24.29
N GLY A 2 -26.90 -16.84 23.11
CA GLY A 2 -26.00 -17.22 22.02
C GLY A 2 -25.85 -16.07 21.05
N LEU A 3 -25.05 -15.07 21.43
CA LEU A 3 -24.64 -13.97 20.57
C LEU A 3 -23.12 -13.91 20.61
N GLY A 4 -22.51 -14.63 19.67
CA GLY A 4 -21.05 -14.71 19.54
C GLY A 4 -20.69 -15.23 18.17
N SER A 5 -21.32 -14.70 17.12
CA SER A 5 -20.99 -15.08 15.75
C SER A 5 -21.09 -13.87 14.84
N VAL A 6 -19.99 -13.64 14.12
CA VAL A 6 -19.82 -12.78 12.94
C VAL A 6 -19.59 -11.28 13.20
N LYS A 7 -18.40 -10.93 13.69
CA LYS A 7 -17.73 -9.65 13.37
C LYS A 7 -16.24 -9.79 12.97
N ASP A 8 -15.71 -11.00 12.85
CA ASP A 8 -14.27 -11.24 12.64
C ASP A 8 -13.74 -10.94 11.23
N SER A 9 -14.62 -10.82 10.23
CA SER A 9 -14.17 -10.62 8.83
C SER A 9 -13.62 -9.21 8.57
N ILE A 10 -14.18 -8.19 9.23
CA ILE A 10 -13.78 -6.78 9.03
C ILE A 10 -12.43 -6.50 9.72
N VAL A 11 -12.21 -7.07 10.90
CA VAL A 11 -10.95 -6.93 11.66
C VAL A 11 -9.79 -7.62 10.95
N GLY A 12 -10.06 -8.72 10.23
CA GLY A 12 -9.00 -9.51 9.59
C GLY A 12 -8.16 -8.71 8.59
N GLU A 13 -8.80 -7.97 7.68
CA GLU A 13 -8.07 -7.24 6.64
C GLU A 13 -7.26 -6.06 7.19
N GLU A 14 -7.83 -5.32 8.14
CA GLU A 14 -7.12 -4.23 8.80
C GLU A 14 -5.91 -4.74 9.56
N ARG A 15 -6.07 -5.82 10.32
CA ARG A 15 -4.98 -6.41 11.09
C ARG A 15 -3.87 -6.98 10.18
N ILE A 16 -4.25 -7.62 9.07
CA ILE A 16 -3.26 -8.09 8.07
C ILE A 16 -2.53 -6.90 7.43
N ALA A 17 -3.22 -5.79 7.15
CA ALA A 17 -2.59 -4.59 6.61
C ALA A 17 -1.61 -3.96 7.61
N GLN A 18 -1.97 -3.88 8.90
CA GLN A 18 -1.06 -3.44 9.96
C GLN A 18 0.19 -4.32 10.03
N TYR A 19 0.05 -5.65 10.04
CA TYR A 19 1.19 -6.56 10.02
C TYR A 19 2.06 -6.38 8.78
N LEU A 20 1.45 -6.18 7.61
CA LEU A 20 2.20 -5.92 6.39
C LEU A 20 3.03 -4.62 6.51
N LEU A 21 2.45 -3.54 7.02
CA LEU A 21 3.16 -2.28 7.24
C LEU A 21 4.31 -2.45 8.23
N ALA A 22 4.06 -3.07 9.38
CA ALA A 22 5.09 -3.39 10.37
C ALA A 22 6.28 -4.15 9.76
N VAL A 23 6.00 -5.17 8.93
CA VAL A 23 7.06 -5.95 8.25
C VAL A 23 7.80 -5.11 7.20
N LEU A 24 7.11 -4.24 6.46
CA LEU A 24 7.75 -3.37 5.49
C LEU A 24 8.68 -2.35 6.16
N ASP A 25 8.23 -1.76 7.27
CA ASP A 25 8.94 -0.71 8.00
C ASP A 25 10.18 -1.26 8.71
N THR A 26 10.03 -2.36 9.45
CA THR A 26 11.16 -3.02 10.15
C THR A 26 12.25 -3.52 9.20
N ARG A 27 11.89 -3.84 7.95
CA ARG A 27 12.85 -4.26 6.91
C ARG A 27 13.40 -3.11 6.07
N GLY A 28 12.91 -1.88 6.27
CA GLY A 28 13.26 -0.74 5.42
C GLY A 28 12.88 -0.92 3.95
N THR A 29 11.88 -1.76 3.65
CA THR A 29 11.44 -2.03 2.27
C THR A 29 11.02 -0.76 1.52
N PRO A 30 10.36 0.23 2.14
CA PRO A 30 10.02 1.48 1.46
C PRO A 30 11.22 2.25 0.89
N PHE A 31 12.43 2.10 1.47
CA PHE A 31 13.64 2.74 0.95
C PHE A 31 14.08 2.18 -0.41
N HIS A 32 13.74 0.93 -0.73
CA HIS A 32 14.07 0.31 -2.02
C HIS A 32 13.23 0.88 -3.18
N TRP A 33 12.07 1.48 -2.91
CA TRP A 33 11.21 2.05 -3.95
C TRP A 33 11.73 3.37 -4.54
N LYS A 34 12.67 4.04 -3.88
CA LYS A 34 13.29 5.29 -4.37
C LYS A 34 13.88 5.13 -5.78
N HIS A 35 14.52 3.99 -6.07
CA HIS A 35 15.10 3.71 -7.40
C HIS A 35 14.05 3.28 -8.44
N LEU A 36 12.94 2.68 -8.02
CA LEU A 36 11.86 2.25 -8.92
C LEU A 36 11.02 3.44 -9.42
N ASN A 37 10.87 4.48 -8.59
CA ASN A 37 10.17 5.71 -8.97
C ASN A 37 10.97 6.55 -9.97
N ASN A 38 12.27 6.76 -9.72
CA ASN A 38 13.12 7.55 -10.62
C ASN A 38 13.19 6.96 -12.04
N ARG A 39 13.23 5.63 -12.18
CA ARG A 39 13.31 4.96 -13.49
C ARG A 39 11.99 5.00 -14.28
N ARG A 40 10.85 5.28 -13.62
CA ARG A 40 9.51 5.32 -14.22
C ARG A 40 9.08 6.74 -14.61
N LEU A 41 9.53 7.75 -13.86
CA LEU A 41 9.22 9.17 -14.13
C LEU A 41 9.82 9.69 -15.45
N ASP A 42 10.96 9.14 -15.90
CA ASP A 42 11.56 9.50 -17.20
C ASP A 42 10.73 9.08 -18.43
N GLY A 43 9.65 8.31 -18.25
CA GLY A 43 8.86 7.72 -19.35
C GLY A 43 7.42 8.22 -19.52
N ILE A 44 6.90 9.07 -18.63
CA ILE A 44 5.47 9.44 -18.62
C ILE A 44 5.32 10.97 -18.63
N GLU A 45 5.17 11.51 -19.83
CA GLU A 45 4.80 12.90 -20.09
C GLU A 45 3.30 13.08 -19.75
N TYR A 46 3.02 13.93 -18.75
CA TYR A 46 1.71 14.14 -18.15
C TYR A 46 0.78 14.96 -19.07
N GLU A 47 -0.35 14.39 -19.50
CA GLU A 47 -1.49 15.15 -20.03
C GLU A 47 -2.67 15.03 -19.05
N ALA A 48 -3.27 16.18 -18.74
CA ALA A 48 -4.06 16.43 -17.55
C ALA A 48 -5.51 15.89 -17.59
N GLU A 49 -6.02 15.66 -16.37
CA GLU A 49 -7.41 15.69 -15.91
C GLU A 49 -8.48 14.82 -16.59
N VAL A 50 -9.23 14.05 -15.80
CA VAL A 50 -10.70 14.17 -15.66
C VAL A 50 -11.16 13.39 -14.42
N ASN A 51 -11.94 14.07 -13.57
CA ASN A 51 -12.69 13.52 -12.44
C ASN A 51 -13.52 12.29 -12.84
N HIS A 52 -13.23 11.11 -12.28
CA HIS A 52 -14.16 9.97 -12.34
C HIS A 52 -14.39 9.40 -10.93
N GLU A 53 -15.59 9.66 -10.43
CA GLU A 53 -16.18 9.05 -9.24
C GLU A 53 -16.33 7.54 -9.47
N TYR A 54 -15.69 6.69 -8.65
CA TYR A 54 -15.69 5.24 -8.87
C TYR A 54 -16.40 4.43 -7.76
N SER A 55 -17.34 3.60 -8.22
CA SER A 55 -18.03 2.56 -7.45
C SER A 55 -17.16 1.31 -7.30
N LEU A 56 -17.00 0.80 -6.07
CA LEU A 56 -16.15 -0.34 -5.67
C LEU A 56 -16.59 -1.74 -6.18
N LYS A 57 -17.41 -1.82 -7.24
CA LYS A 57 -18.06 -3.09 -7.64
C LYS A 57 -17.25 -3.96 -8.61
N ASN A 58 -16.08 -3.50 -9.07
CA ASN A 58 -15.32 -4.14 -10.16
C ASN A 58 -14.06 -4.92 -9.73
N LEU A 59 -13.85 -5.20 -8.45
CA LEU A 59 -12.69 -5.98 -7.97
C LEU A 59 -12.84 -7.52 -8.13
N LYS A 60 -13.76 -8.02 -8.97
CA LYS A 60 -13.81 -9.45 -9.33
C LYS A 60 -12.95 -9.69 -10.57
N PRO A 61 -12.20 -10.80 -10.67
CA PRO A 61 -11.41 -11.12 -11.85
C PRO A 61 -12.36 -11.51 -12.99
N LYS A 62 -12.78 -10.54 -13.79
CA LYS A 62 -13.57 -10.78 -15.00
C LYS A 62 -12.58 -11.00 -16.15
N ARG A 63 -12.75 -12.15 -16.82
CA ARG A 63 -12.01 -12.60 -17.99
C ARG A 63 -11.65 -11.46 -18.95
N ARG A 64 -10.35 -11.38 -19.28
CA ARG A 64 -9.73 -10.84 -20.50
C ARG A 64 -10.55 -9.79 -21.25
N ASN A 65 -10.51 -8.56 -20.77
CA ASN A 65 -10.46 -7.39 -21.67
C ASN A 65 -9.07 -6.78 -21.52
N PRO A 66 -8.41 -6.31 -22.60
CA PRO A 66 -7.18 -5.55 -22.47
C PRO A 66 -7.47 -4.33 -21.57
N PRO A 67 -6.65 -4.07 -20.55
CA PRO A 67 -6.83 -2.90 -19.69
C PRO A 67 -6.77 -1.64 -20.54
N ASN A 68 -7.73 -0.74 -20.34
CA ASN A 68 -7.74 0.53 -21.03
C ASN A 68 -6.47 1.31 -20.65
N ARG A 69 -5.89 2.08 -21.59
CA ARG A 69 -4.65 2.83 -21.35
C ARG A 69 -4.78 3.78 -20.15
N SER A 70 -5.96 4.35 -19.95
CA SER A 70 -6.30 5.18 -18.77
C SER A 70 -6.26 4.41 -17.45
N ASP A 71 -6.67 3.15 -17.44
CA ASP A 71 -6.70 2.32 -16.23
C ASP A 71 -5.30 1.92 -15.80
N LEU A 72 -4.40 1.71 -16.76
CA LEU A 72 -2.97 1.48 -16.53
C LEU A 72 -2.32 2.71 -15.88
N VAL A 73 -2.50 3.89 -16.45
CA VAL A 73 -1.94 5.16 -15.92
C VAL A 73 -2.48 5.43 -14.51
N TYR A 74 -3.79 5.27 -14.28
CA TYR A 74 -4.38 5.46 -12.95
C TYR A 74 -3.82 4.50 -11.90
N VAL A 75 -3.61 3.24 -12.27
CA VAL A 75 -3.00 2.25 -11.36
C VAL A 75 -1.55 2.59 -11.07
N GLU A 76 -0.79 3.08 -12.05
CA GLU A 76 0.59 3.50 -11.88
C GLU A 76 0.71 4.71 -10.96
N ASP A 77 -0.14 5.73 -11.15
CA ASP A 77 -0.22 6.91 -10.27
C ASP A 77 -0.59 6.52 -8.84
N LEU A 78 -1.54 5.60 -8.68
CA LEU A 78 -1.94 5.09 -7.38
C LEU A 78 -0.77 4.35 -6.68
N VAL A 79 -0.07 3.48 -7.40
CA VAL A 79 1.09 2.75 -6.89
C VAL A 79 2.19 3.73 -6.46
N MET A 80 2.48 4.71 -7.31
CA MET A 80 3.47 5.75 -7.04
C MET A 80 3.12 6.55 -5.78
N GLY A 81 1.84 6.96 -5.66
CA GLY A 81 1.35 7.67 -4.48
C GLY A 81 1.46 6.84 -3.20
N VAL A 82 1.15 5.54 -3.27
CA VAL A 82 1.27 4.62 -2.13
C VAL A 82 2.74 4.43 -1.71
N GLN A 83 3.63 4.19 -2.68
CA GLN A 83 5.06 4.04 -2.41
C GLN A 83 5.66 5.31 -1.81
N HIS A 84 5.32 6.48 -2.37
CA HIS A 84 5.76 7.77 -1.86
C HIS A 84 5.25 8.02 -0.44
N ALA A 85 3.97 7.78 -0.17
CA ALA A 85 3.40 7.96 1.16
C ALA A 85 4.13 7.14 2.23
N LEU A 86 4.39 5.86 1.94
CA LEU A 86 5.11 4.97 2.85
C LEU A 86 6.58 5.37 3.03
N TYR A 87 7.26 5.74 1.94
CA TYR A 87 8.65 6.21 1.99
C TYR A 87 8.77 7.51 2.80
N SER A 88 7.94 8.52 2.51
CA SER A 88 7.99 9.82 3.19
C SER A 88 7.71 9.69 4.67
N THR A 89 6.64 8.97 5.03
CA THR A 89 6.28 8.76 6.44
C THR A 89 7.38 8.02 7.21
N LEU A 90 7.96 6.96 6.64
CA LEU A 90 9.06 6.23 7.28
C LEU A 90 10.34 7.07 7.38
N THR A 91 10.63 7.91 6.37
CA THR A 91 11.83 8.76 6.35
C THR A 91 11.73 9.94 7.33
N GLU A 92 10.54 10.52 7.47
CA GLU A 92 10.26 11.64 8.37
C GLU A 92 10.01 11.19 9.82
N PHE A 93 9.80 9.89 10.03
CA PHE A 93 9.57 9.33 11.35
C PHE A 93 10.86 9.32 12.18
N ASN A 94 10.81 9.93 13.36
CA ASN A 94 11.94 10.06 14.27
C ASN A 94 11.86 9.11 15.49
N GLY A 95 10.92 8.16 15.48
CA GLY A 95 10.77 7.13 16.51
C GLY A 95 11.52 5.85 16.17
N ASN A 96 11.54 4.90 17.12
CA ASN A 96 12.18 3.61 16.96
C ASN A 96 11.19 2.56 16.43
N VAL A 97 11.42 2.03 15.23
CA VAL A 97 10.57 0.97 14.65
C VAL A 97 10.65 -0.39 15.39
N GLU A 98 11.63 -0.57 16.29
CA GLU A 98 11.70 -1.74 17.17
C GLU A 98 10.88 -1.57 18.47
N ASP A 99 10.47 -0.34 18.82
CA ASP A 99 9.55 -0.09 19.93
C ASP A 99 8.11 -0.22 19.45
N GLU A 100 7.30 -1.00 20.17
CA GLU A 100 5.92 -1.31 19.77
C GLU A 100 5.02 -0.07 19.72
N ASN A 101 5.19 0.88 20.65
CA ASN A 101 4.35 2.09 20.70
C ASN A 101 4.72 3.06 19.58
N ASP A 102 6.01 3.24 19.33
CA ASP A 102 6.51 4.05 18.23
C ASP A 102 6.08 3.44 16.89
N LEU A 103 6.16 2.12 16.74
CA LEU A 103 5.70 1.42 15.55
C LEU A 103 4.19 1.54 15.33
N GLU A 104 3.38 1.42 16.39
CA GLU A 104 1.93 1.64 16.29
C GLU A 104 1.62 3.08 15.83
N CYS A 105 2.32 4.07 16.38
CA CYS A 105 2.21 5.48 15.98
C CYS A 105 2.58 5.70 14.50
N LEU A 106 3.66 5.05 14.02
CA LEU A 106 4.05 5.10 12.62
C LEU A 106 2.98 4.49 11.70
N ILE A 107 2.42 3.34 12.08
CA ILE A 107 1.37 2.66 11.32
C ILE A 107 0.13 3.56 11.19
N ASP A 108 -0.28 4.24 12.27
CA ASP A 108 -1.41 5.19 12.24
C ASP A 108 -1.15 6.40 11.32
N LEU A 109 0.08 6.93 11.35
CA LEU A 109 0.52 7.99 10.44
C LEU A 109 0.45 7.51 8.98
N GLN A 110 0.93 6.30 8.71
CA GLN A 110 0.89 5.68 7.39
C GLN A 110 -0.53 5.45 6.89
N PHE A 111 -1.45 4.96 7.73
CA PHE A 111 -2.86 4.82 7.35
C PHE A 111 -3.46 6.14 6.90
N SER A 112 -3.15 7.23 7.62
CA SER A 112 -3.59 8.58 7.28
C SER A 112 -3.00 9.07 5.96
N ALA A 113 -1.72 8.80 5.70
CA ALA A 113 -1.06 9.15 4.45
C ALA A 113 -1.59 8.33 3.26
N LEU A 114 -1.78 7.03 3.45
CA LEU A 114 -2.34 6.11 2.45
C LEU A 114 -3.78 6.47 2.10
N GLN A 115 -4.59 6.88 3.07
CA GLN A 115 -5.95 7.36 2.81
C GLN A 115 -5.95 8.51 1.80
N LYS A 116 -5.03 9.47 1.97
CA LYS A 116 -4.85 10.61 1.05
C LYS A 116 -4.33 10.14 -0.31
N ALA A 117 -3.31 9.29 -0.34
CA ALA A 117 -2.73 8.76 -1.57
C ALA A 117 -3.76 7.97 -2.42
N MET A 118 -4.64 7.22 -1.76
CA MET A 118 -5.68 6.43 -2.42
C MET A 118 -6.97 7.22 -2.72
N LYS A 119 -6.98 8.53 -2.42
CA LYS A 119 -8.12 9.44 -2.59
C LYS A 119 -9.40 8.90 -1.91
N ILE A 120 -9.25 8.27 -0.74
CA ILE A 120 -10.39 7.78 0.05
C ILE A 120 -10.98 8.96 0.84
N PRO A 121 -12.30 9.21 0.79
CA PRO A 121 -12.92 10.31 1.52
C PRO A 121 -12.63 10.27 3.03
N HIS A 122 -12.27 11.42 3.60
CA HIS A 122 -11.94 11.52 5.03
C HIS A 122 -13.13 11.19 5.97
N LYS A 123 -14.35 11.42 5.49
CA LYS A 123 -15.60 11.19 6.25
C LYS A 123 -16.12 9.74 6.15
N ALA A 124 -15.41 8.85 5.48
CA ALA A 124 -15.85 7.46 5.37
C ALA A 124 -15.68 6.76 6.72
N SER A 125 -16.78 6.29 7.32
CA SER A 125 -16.77 5.53 8.58
C SER A 125 -15.90 4.26 8.51
N GLU A 126 -15.59 3.79 7.31
CA GLU A 126 -14.76 2.61 7.03
C GLU A 126 -13.46 2.97 6.29
N ALA A 127 -12.98 4.21 6.40
CA ALA A 127 -11.79 4.67 5.68
C ALA A 127 -10.58 3.74 5.85
N ARG A 128 -10.28 3.36 7.10
CA ARG A 128 -9.16 2.47 7.46
C ARG A 128 -9.30 1.08 6.83
N LEU A 129 -10.51 0.52 6.84
CA LEU A 129 -10.82 -0.74 6.16
C LEU A 129 -10.64 -0.64 4.63
N MET A 130 -11.08 0.47 4.01
CA MET A 130 -10.90 0.68 2.57
C MET A 130 -9.43 0.82 2.18
N VAL A 131 -8.64 1.53 2.98
CA VAL A 131 -7.17 1.61 2.82
C VAL A 131 -6.58 0.20 2.89
N SER A 132 -6.94 -0.57 3.92
CA SER A 132 -6.45 -1.94 4.14
C SER A 132 -6.73 -2.84 2.94
N LYS A 133 -7.98 -2.86 2.46
CA LYS A 133 -8.39 -3.65 1.28
C LYS A 133 -7.58 -3.28 0.03
N LYS A 134 -7.43 -1.99 -0.24
CA LYS A 134 -6.69 -1.51 -1.41
C LYS A 134 -5.20 -1.81 -1.31
N LEU A 135 -4.58 -1.58 -0.15
CA LEU A 135 -3.18 -1.90 0.11
C LEU A 135 -2.91 -3.39 -0.13
N LEU A 136 -3.72 -4.27 0.48
CA LEU A 136 -3.60 -5.71 0.32
C LEU A 136 -3.86 -6.16 -1.12
N ALA A 137 -4.78 -5.52 -1.85
CA ALA A 137 -5.00 -5.82 -3.26
C ALA A 137 -3.77 -5.46 -4.12
N LEU A 138 -3.15 -4.30 -3.89
CA LEU A 138 -1.94 -3.90 -4.59
C LEU A 138 -0.76 -4.83 -4.29
N PHE A 139 -0.63 -5.26 -3.02
CA PHE A 139 0.39 -6.22 -2.61
C PHE A 139 0.18 -7.60 -3.25
N ARG A 140 -1.03 -8.18 -3.15
CA ARG A 140 -1.36 -9.50 -3.72
C ARG A 140 -1.24 -9.57 -5.24
N THR A 141 -1.39 -8.44 -5.92
CA THR A 141 -1.23 -8.35 -7.38
C THR A 141 0.21 -8.01 -7.80
N GLY A 142 1.15 -7.89 -6.85
CA GLY A 142 2.56 -7.56 -7.11
C GLY A 142 2.78 -6.15 -7.65
N LYS A 143 1.77 -5.28 -7.58
CA LYS A 143 1.81 -3.95 -8.21
C LYS A 143 2.73 -2.97 -7.50
N LEU A 144 2.92 -3.14 -6.20
CA LEU A 144 3.85 -2.30 -5.42
C LEU A 144 5.34 -2.66 -5.67
N GLY A 145 5.63 -3.70 -6.46
CA GLY A 145 6.98 -4.13 -6.80
C GLY A 145 7.29 -5.57 -6.40
N PRO A 146 8.48 -6.09 -6.74
CA PRO A 146 8.95 -7.38 -6.24
C PRO A 146 9.20 -7.28 -4.73
N PHE A 147 8.34 -7.93 -3.94
CA PHE A 147 8.53 -8.11 -2.51
C PHE A 147 9.13 -9.47 -2.27
N ILE A 148 10.37 -9.52 -1.82
CA ILE A 148 10.93 -10.74 -1.28
C ILE A 148 10.83 -10.62 0.23
N LEU A 149 9.83 -11.29 0.81
CA LEU A 149 9.72 -11.47 2.26
C LEU A 149 10.81 -12.42 2.80
N ASP A 150 11.58 -13.05 1.92
CA ASP A 150 12.82 -13.74 2.24
C ASP A 150 14.02 -12.88 1.83
N ASP A 151 14.66 -12.23 2.79
CA ASP A 151 16.04 -11.83 2.60
C ASP A 151 16.87 -13.11 2.56
N VAL A 152 17.09 -13.67 1.38
CA VAL A 152 18.11 -14.72 1.20
C VAL A 152 19.44 -14.05 1.51
N PRO A 153 20.18 -14.49 2.54
CA PRO A 153 21.45 -13.88 2.88
C PRO A 153 22.34 -13.92 1.64
N LYS A 154 22.84 -12.77 1.21
CA LYS A 154 23.89 -12.72 0.19
C LYS A 154 25.14 -13.33 0.81
N VAL A 155 25.31 -14.63 0.59
CA VAL A 155 26.52 -15.34 0.99
C VAL A 155 27.69 -14.65 0.29
N LYS A 156 28.51 -13.94 1.06
CA LYS A 156 29.78 -13.41 0.55
C LYS A 156 30.63 -14.62 0.18
N PRO A 157 31.15 -14.72 -1.07
CA PRO A 157 32.11 -15.77 -1.37
C PRO A 157 33.32 -15.60 -0.45
N ALA A 158 33.65 -16.66 0.28
CA ALA A 158 34.87 -16.72 1.07
C ALA A 158 36.06 -16.48 0.13
N THR A 159 36.91 -15.53 0.52
CA THR A 159 38.16 -15.19 -0.19
C THR A 159 39.22 -16.21 0.14
#